data_AF-A0A8J2JP00-F1
#
_entry.id   AF-A0A8J2JP00-F1
#
_cell.length_a   1.000
_cell.length_b   1.000
_cell.length_c   1.000
_cell.angle_alpha   90.00
_cell.angle_beta   90.00
_cell.angle_gamma   90.00
#
_symmetry.space_group_name_H-M   'P 1'
#
loop_
_entity.id
_entity.type
_entity.pdbx_description
1 polymer ?
#
loop_
_entity_poly.entity_id
_entity_poly.type
_entity_poly.pdbx_seq_one_letter_code
_entity_poly.pdbx_strand_id
1 'polypeptide(L)'
;HNDLPWNIRKFVHNQIQDFNFSADLRKVEPWSRSTWSHTDLVRLQQGMVGCQLWSAYVPCNAQHLDAVQLTLEQIDVVRRLTQKYSHTLEWVTDSDGKIYNSFFVGCRDAVVL
;
A
#
# COMPACT_ATOMS: atom_id res chain seq x y z
N HIS A 1 -8.41 -2.83 -4.95
CA HIS A 1 -8.30 -1.38 -4.74
C HIS A 1 -8.22 -1.14 -3.24
N ASN A 2 -7.13 -0.55 -2.73
CA ASN A 2 -6.86 -0.42 -1.30
C ASN A 2 -5.99 0.81 -1.04
N ASP A 3 -6.42 1.66 -0.12
CA ASP A 3 -5.84 3.00 0.13
C ASP A 3 -4.82 3.03 1.27
N LEU A 4 -4.26 1.88 1.67
CA LEU A 4 -3.19 1.86 2.68
C LEU A 4 -2.04 2.85 2.39
N PRO A 5 -1.54 3.02 1.14
CA PRO A 5 -0.49 4.01 0.86
C PRO A 5 -0.89 5.43 1.28
N TRP A 6 -2.15 5.79 1.09
CA TRP A 6 -2.69 7.07 1.51
C TRP A 6 -2.73 7.20 3.04
N ASN A 7 -3.13 6.13 3.75
CA ASN A 7 -3.08 6.11 5.21
C ASN A 7 -1.64 6.26 5.73
N ILE A 8 -0.66 5.60 5.10
CA ILE A 8 0.77 5.77 5.42
C ILE A 8 1.21 7.21 5.20
N ARG A 9 0.78 7.86 4.10
CA ARG A 9 1.03 9.28 3.89
C ARG A 9 0.45 10.14 5.01
N LYS A 10 -0.80 9.87 5.41
CA LYS A 10 -1.53 10.69 6.38
C LYS A 10 -1.00 10.55 7.80
N PHE A 11 -0.67 9.34 8.23
CA PHE A 11 -0.26 9.08 9.61
C PHE A 11 1.23 9.22 9.85
N VAL A 12 2.05 8.83 8.89
CA VAL A 12 3.51 8.77 9.06
C VAL A 12 4.27 9.49 7.96
N HIS A 13 3.61 10.32 7.15
CA HIS A 13 4.25 11.15 6.12
C HIS A 13 5.21 10.37 5.21
N ASN A 14 4.79 9.17 4.76
CA ASN A 14 5.58 8.27 3.90
C ASN A 14 6.87 7.69 4.56
N GLN A 15 7.07 7.93 5.85
CA GLN A 15 8.17 7.39 6.66
C GLN A 15 7.82 5.98 7.14
N ILE A 16 8.19 4.97 6.33
CA ILE A 16 7.83 3.58 6.60
C ILE A 16 8.78 2.88 7.57
N GLN A 17 9.82 3.56 8.08
CA GLN A 17 10.85 2.98 8.94
C GLN A 17 10.21 2.41 10.21
N ASP A 18 9.36 3.20 10.86
CA ASP A 18 8.66 2.83 12.08
C ASP A 18 7.28 2.21 11.82
N PHE A 19 6.85 2.11 10.56
CA PHE A 19 5.62 1.44 10.20
C PHE A 19 5.77 -0.08 10.24
N ASN A 20 5.13 -0.71 11.22
CA ASN A 20 5.09 -2.17 11.39
C ASN A 20 3.80 -2.76 10.77
N PHE A 21 3.87 -3.11 9.49
CA PHE A 21 2.76 -3.69 8.72
C PHE A 21 2.45 -5.15 9.12
N SER A 22 3.40 -5.84 9.75
CA SER A 22 3.22 -7.19 10.30
C SER A 22 2.48 -7.21 11.63
N ALA A 23 2.30 -6.06 12.28
CA ALA A 23 1.50 -5.97 13.49
C ALA A 23 0.00 -5.97 13.17
N ASP A 24 -0.81 -6.35 14.16
CA ASP A 24 -2.26 -6.14 14.11
C ASP A 24 -2.56 -4.66 14.32
N LEU A 25 -2.74 -3.91 13.22
CA LEU A 25 -2.92 -2.46 13.26
C LEU A 25 -4.21 -2.02 13.96
N ARG A 26 -5.14 -2.93 14.25
CA ARG A 26 -6.30 -2.63 15.12
C ARG A 26 -5.90 -2.32 16.56
N LYS A 27 -4.65 -2.64 16.95
CA LYS A 27 -4.12 -2.48 18.31
C LYS A 27 -2.96 -1.49 18.40
N VAL A 28 -2.57 -0.86 17.29
CA VAL A 28 -1.39 0.01 17.22
C VAL A 28 -1.81 1.43 16.88
N GLU A 29 -1.48 2.40 17.73
CA GLU A 29 -1.70 3.81 17.43
C GLU A 29 -0.74 4.31 16.33
N PRO A 30 -1.14 5.25 15.47
CA PRO A 30 -2.46 5.89 15.37
C PRO A 30 -3.50 5.06 14.59
N TRP A 31 -3.12 3.88 14.10
CA TRP A 31 -3.91 3.06 13.18
C TRP A 31 -5.20 2.52 13.82
N SER A 32 -5.15 2.14 15.08
CA SER A 32 -6.28 1.62 15.87
C SER A 32 -7.45 2.60 15.99
N ARG A 33 -7.16 3.91 15.96
CA ARG A 33 -8.19 4.96 16.08
C ARG A 33 -8.75 5.41 14.73
N SER A 34 -8.12 5.01 13.64
CA SER A 34 -8.55 5.38 12.30
C SER A 34 -9.65 4.47 11.80
N THR A 35 -10.81 5.04 11.50
CA THR A 35 -11.92 4.36 10.81
C THR A 35 -11.60 4.00 9.35
N TRP A 36 -10.42 4.39 8.86
CA TRP A 36 -9.95 4.09 7.50
C TRP A 36 -8.82 3.06 7.49
N SER A 37 -8.36 2.59 8.65
CA SER A 37 -7.28 1.60 8.77
C SER A 37 -7.81 0.16 8.70
N HIS A 38 -7.99 -0.33 7.47
CA HIS A 38 -8.57 -1.66 7.21
C HIS A 38 -7.56 -2.73 6.82
N THR A 39 -6.28 -2.38 6.64
CA THR A 39 -5.30 -3.24 5.99
C THR A 39 -4.05 -3.42 6.83
N ASP A 40 -3.74 -4.67 7.18
CA ASP A 40 -2.49 -5.12 7.79
C ASP A 40 -2.19 -6.56 7.34
N LEU A 41 -0.93 -7.01 7.44
CA LEU A 41 -0.54 -8.34 6.97
C LEU A 41 -1.29 -9.46 7.70
N VAL A 42 -1.59 -9.28 8.98
CA VAL A 42 -2.34 -10.26 9.77
C VAL A 42 -3.72 -10.49 9.17
N ARG A 43 -4.47 -9.42 8.89
CA ARG A 43 -5.79 -9.51 8.26
C ARG A 43 -5.73 -10.02 6.82
N LEU A 44 -4.72 -9.61 6.04
CA LEU A 44 -4.55 -10.12 4.67
C LEU A 44 -4.31 -11.63 4.65
N GLN A 45 -3.48 -12.15 5.57
CA GLN A 45 -3.23 -13.58 5.72
C GLN A 45 -4.47 -14.34 6.21
N GLN A 46 -5.15 -13.83 7.23
CA GLN A 46 -6.38 -14.44 7.76
C GLN A 46 -7.51 -14.47 6.71
N GLY A 47 -7.60 -13.44 5.88
CA GLY A 47 -8.54 -13.36 4.77
C GLY A 47 -8.12 -14.16 3.53
N MET A 48 -6.98 -14.86 3.56
CA MET A 48 -6.41 -15.59 2.42
C MET A 48 -6.29 -14.72 1.15
N VAL A 49 -5.97 -13.44 1.33
CA VAL A 49 -5.85 -12.50 0.22
C VAL A 49 -4.59 -12.80 -0.56
N GLY A 50 -4.73 -13.47 -1.71
CA GLY A 50 -3.60 -13.76 -2.58
C GLY A 50 -2.99 -12.52 -3.20
N CYS A 51 -3.80 -11.51 -3.56
CA CYS A 51 -3.40 -10.34 -4.36
C CYS A 51 -3.97 -9.04 -3.81
N GLN A 52 -3.19 -7.96 -3.84
CA GLN A 52 -3.66 -6.62 -3.57
C GLN A 52 -3.32 -5.62 -4.69
N LEU A 53 -4.33 -4.85 -5.09
CA LEU A 53 -4.16 -3.64 -5.88
C LEU A 53 -4.20 -2.43 -4.96
N TRP A 54 -3.09 -1.70 -4.89
CA TRP A 54 -2.90 -0.50 -4.09
C TRP A 54 -3.23 0.73 -4.89
N SER A 55 -3.92 1.68 -4.26
CA SER A 55 -4.29 2.95 -4.87
C SER A 55 -3.16 3.96 -4.68
N ALA A 56 -2.65 4.51 -5.80
CA ALA A 56 -1.80 5.70 -5.78
C ALA A 56 -2.68 6.96 -5.79
N TYR A 57 -3.47 7.13 -4.72
CA TYR A 57 -4.46 8.19 -4.63
C TYR A 57 -3.81 9.57 -4.53
N VAL A 58 -4.35 10.52 -5.30
CA VAL A 58 -3.99 11.94 -5.25
C VAL A 58 -5.28 12.76 -5.11
N PRO A 59 -5.35 13.69 -4.14
CA PRO A 59 -6.54 14.51 -3.95
C PRO A 59 -6.68 15.53 -5.10
N CYS A 60 -7.92 15.84 -5.50
CA CYS A 60 -8.19 16.72 -6.65
C CYS A 60 -7.61 18.14 -6.48
N ASN A 61 -7.41 18.61 -5.25
CA ASN A 61 -6.81 19.92 -4.99
C ASN A 61 -5.33 20.02 -5.39
N ALA A 62 -4.65 18.89 -5.65
CA ALA A 62 -3.30 18.86 -6.19
C ALA A 62 -3.24 19.03 -7.72
N GLN A 63 -4.40 19.01 -8.39
CA GLN A 63 -4.49 19.15 -9.84
C GLN A 63 -3.88 20.49 -10.29
N HIS A 64 -3.07 20.46 -11.34
CA HIS A 64 -2.28 21.60 -11.84
C HIS A 64 -1.24 22.17 -10.86
N LEU A 65 -1.00 21.48 -9.74
CA LEU A 65 0.01 21.83 -8.75
C LEU A 65 1.02 20.68 -8.65
N ASP A 66 0.97 19.91 -7.57
CA ASP A 66 1.91 18.86 -7.20
C ASP A 66 1.38 17.45 -7.47
N ALA A 67 0.28 17.29 -8.22
CA ALA A 67 -0.33 15.98 -8.49
C ALA A 67 0.66 14.92 -8.98
N VAL A 68 1.56 15.26 -9.91
CA VAL A 68 2.58 14.31 -10.42
C VAL A 68 3.54 13.88 -9.31
N GLN A 69 4.01 14.82 -8.51
CA GLN A 69 4.90 14.53 -7.38
C GLN A 69 4.20 13.60 -6.38
N LEU A 70 2.96 13.91 -6.01
CA LEU A 70 2.18 13.09 -5.09
C LEU A 70 1.97 11.67 -5.61
N THR A 71 1.67 11.50 -6.90
CA THR A 71 1.55 10.17 -7.52
C THR A 71 2.86 9.39 -7.40
N LEU A 72 3.99 10.01 -7.74
CA LEU A 72 5.30 9.36 -7.66
C LEU A 72 5.67 8.99 -6.21
N GLU A 73 5.37 9.86 -5.24
CA GLU A 73 5.54 9.57 -3.82
C GLU A 73 4.70 8.38 -3.37
N GLN A 74 3.45 8.24 -3.84
CA GLN A 74 2.62 7.08 -3.52
C GLN A 74 3.19 5.79 -4.12
N ILE A 75 3.58 5.80 -5.40
CA ILE A 75 4.22 4.66 -6.06
C ILE A 75 5.49 4.24 -5.30
N ASP A 76 6.32 5.20 -4.93
CA ASP A 76 7.56 4.97 -4.18
C ASP A 76 7.29 4.34 -2.81
N VAL A 77 6.30 4.82 -2.05
CA VAL A 77 5.90 4.21 -0.77
C VAL A 77 5.51 2.77 -0.95
N VAL A 78 4.69 2.47 -1.96
CA VAL A 78 4.25 1.09 -2.21
C VAL A 78 5.46 0.21 -2.53
N ARG A 79 6.35 0.66 -3.41
CA ARG A 79 7.57 -0.07 -3.77
C ARG A 79 8.47 -0.33 -2.56
N ARG A 80 8.71 0.69 -1.72
CA ARG A 80 9.52 0.54 -0.51
C ARG A 80 8.86 -0.36 0.53
N LEU A 81 7.53 -0.31 0.65
CA LEU A 81 6.78 -1.20 1.54
C LEU A 81 6.95 -2.67 1.10
N THR A 82 6.79 -2.96 -0.19
CA THR A 82 7.02 -4.30 -0.74
C THR A 82 8.45 -4.78 -0.50
N GLN A 83 9.44 -3.89 -0.68
CA GLN A 83 10.84 -4.22 -0.40
C GLN A 83 11.10 -4.50 1.08
N LYS A 84 10.51 -3.71 2.00
CA LYS A 84 10.64 -3.91 3.44
C LYS A 84 10.03 -5.25 3.89
N TYR A 85 8.96 -5.69 3.25
CA TYR A 85 8.26 -6.95 3.55
C TYR A 85 8.44 -8.00 2.44
N SER A 86 9.62 -8.05 1.80
CA SER A 86 9.91 -8.93 0.65
C SER A 86 9.81 -10.43 0.94
N HIS A 87 9.84 -10.83 2.21
CA HIS A 87 9.57 -12.21 2.63
C HIS A 87 8.09 -12.60 2.52
N THR A 88 7.18 -11.64 2.35
CA THR A 88 5.73 -11.85 2.31
C THR A 88 5.08 -11.21 1.09
N LEU A 89 5.56 -10.03 0.67
CA LEU A 89 5.03 -9.27 -0.46
C LEU A 89 6.00 -9.36 -1.66
N GLU A 90 5.44 -9.37 -2.87
CA GLU A 90 6.21 -9.24 -4.11
C GLU A 90 5.63 -8.15 -5.00
N TRP A 91 6.52 -7.42 -5.67
CA TRP A 91 6.14 -6.37 -6.61
C TRP A 91 5.93 -7.01 -7.98
N VAL A 92 4.73 -6.87 -8.53
CA VAL A 92 4.35 -7.53 -9.79
C VAL A 92 3.88 -6.48 -10.78
N THR A 93 4.33 -6.60 -12.04
CA THR A 93 4.03 -5.63 -13.11
C THR A 93 3.38 -6.23 -14.34
N ASP A 94 3.08 -7.52 -14.32
CA ASP A 94 2.41 -8.23 -15.40
C ASP A 94 1.60 -9.40 -14.85
N SER A 95 0.79 -10.00 -15.73
CA SER A 95 -0.01 -11.18 -15.41
C SER A 95 0.81 -12.48 -15.39
N ASP A 96 2.04 -12.44 -15.90
CA ASP A 96 2.89 -13.61 -16.11
C ASP A 96 3.83 -13.85 -14.90
N GLY A 97 4.00 -12.84 -14.05
CA GLY A 97 4.72 -12.87 -12.79
C GLY A 97 4.18 -14.01 -11.94
N LYS A 98 5.09 -14.86 -11.45
CA LYS A 98 4.80 -16.15 -10.80
C LYS A 98 3.72 -16.00 -9.72
N ILE A 99 2.49 -16.41 -10.05
CA ILE A 99 1.26 -16.32 -9.23
C ILE A 99 1.30 -17.25 -7.99
N TYR A 100 2.42 -17.93 -7.73
CA TYR A 100 2.52 -18.95 -6.70
C TYR A 100 3.34 -18.41 -5.51
N ASN A 101 2.62 -17.89 -4.50
CA ASN A 101 3.05 -17.58 -3.11
C ASN A 101 3.41 -16.14 -2.72
N SER A 102 3.09 -15.11 -3.50
CA SER A 102 3.42 -13.74 -3.11
C SER A 102 2.21 -12.82 -3.06
N PHE A 103 2.05 -12.08 -1.96
CA PHE A 103 1.02 -11.06 -1.82
C PHE A 103 1.30 -9.93 -2.82
N PHE A 104 0.38 -9.76 -3.76
CA PHE A 104 0.61 -8.93 -4.94
C PHE A 104 0.64 -7.45 -4.59
N VAL A 105 1.45 -6.73 -5.36
CA VAL A 105 1.45 -5.28 -5.46
C VAL A 105 1.46 -4.93 -6.95
N GLY A 106 0.30 -4.60 -7.51
CA GLY A 106 0.14 -4.00 -8.84
C GLY A 106 -0.39 -4.96 -9.92
N CYS A 107 -1.46 -4.53 -10.60
CA CYS A 107 -1.82 -5.05 -11.91
C CYS A 107 -1.32 -4.04 -12.94
N ARG A 108 -0.75 -4.57 -14.03
CA ARG A 108 -0.61 -3.87 -15.30
C ARG A 108 -1.99 -3.24 -15.61
N ASP A 109 -1.98 -1.95 -15.91
CA ASP A 109 -3.13 -1.06 -16.19
C ASP A 109 -3.69 -0.21 -15.04
N ALA A 110 -3.08 -0.21 -13.85
CA ALA A 110 -3.36 0.85 -12.86
C ALA A 110 -2.49 2.10 -13.09
N VAL A 111 -2.57 2.68 -14.28
CA VAL A 111 -2.67 4.14 -14.35
C VAL A 111 -4.11 4.43 -13.97
N VAL A 112 -4.37 4.72 -12.69
CA VAL A 112 -5.60 5.43 -12.36
C VAL A 112 -5.35 6.89 -12.73
N LEU A 113 -5.60 7.19 -14.01
CA LEU A 113 -6.37 8.38 -14.38
C LEU A 113 -7.84 8.08 -14.07
#